data_AF-A0A0N0D3L0-F1
#
_entry.id   AF-A0A0N0D3L0-F1
#
_cell.length_a   1.000
_cell.length_b   1.000
_cell.length_c   1.000
_cell.angle_alpha   90.00
_cell.angle_beta   90.00
_cell.angle_gamma   90.00
#
_symmetry.space_group_name_H-M   'P 1'
#
loop_
_entity.id
_entity.type
_entity.pdbx_description
1 polymer ?
#
loop_
_entity_poly.entity_id
_entity_poly.type
_entity_poly.pdbx_seq_one_letter_code
_entity_poly.pdbx_strand_id
1 'polypeptide(L)'
;NSGINLSESGSNSIVISTQANTPQNLEMLITPVANEYGSITMTATITDDFGNSNQFSFIIHCYIPIIETELNDPDGYQNHLFGTSVSVDGNLVAIGSRGYTDMNGNQVGAVHFYQGNTKDNLFALLNSNTQTLMGYDVTISKDDAVAISASSSKYIYAY
;
A
#
# COMPACT_ATOMS: atom_id res chain seq x y z
N ASN A 1 35.12 -12.31 9.35
CA ASN A 1 34.50 -11.14 10.01
C ASN A 1 33.23 -11.58 10.70
N SER A 2 33.22 -11.55 12.02
CA SER A 2 31.98 -11.51 12.81
C SER A 2 31.30 -10.17 12.49
N GLY A 3 30.14 -10.20 11.85
CA GLY A 3 29.44 -9.00 11.37
C GLY A 3 29.09 -7.99 12.46
N ILE A 4 28.52 -6.86 12.06
CA ILE A 4 28.01 -5.84 12.98
C ILE A 4 26.66 -6.31 13.54
N ASN A 5 26.55 -6.48 14.86
CA ASN A 5 25.26 -6.71 15.52
C ASN A 5 24.61 -5.36 15.85
N LEU A 6 23.54 -5.00 15.13
CA LEU A 6 22.85 -3.71 15.27
C LEU A 6 21.77 -3.71 16.37
N SER A 7 21.42 -4.88 16.95
CA SER A 7 20.35 -4.98 17.96
C SER A 7 20.79 -4.53 19.36
N GLU A 8 22.09 -4.41 19.60
CA GLU A 8 22.67 -3.79 20.80
C GLU A 8 23.28 -2.45 20.36
N SER A 9 22.50 -1.38 20.50
CA SER A 9 22.79 -0.03 20.03
C SER A 9 24.03 0.59 20.70
N GLY A 10 25.20 0.17 20.23
CA GLY A 10 26.52 0.72 20.56
C GLY A 10 27.33 1.04 19.29
N SER A 11 28.44 1.75 19.46
CA SER A 11 29.40 1.98 18.38
C SER A 11 30.13 0.67 18.05
N ASN A 12 29.86 0.13 16.87
CA ASN A 12 30.56 -1.04 16.35
C ASN A 12 31.73 -0.60 15.47
N SER A 13 32.93 -1.12 15.72
CA SER A 13 34.14 -0.81 14.95
C SER A 13 34.70 -2.08 14.31
N ILE A 14 34.88 -2.06 12.99
CA ILE A 14 35.59 -3.10 12.25
C ILE A 14 36.89 -2.48 11.73
N VAL A 15 38.02 -3.07 12.11
CA VAL A 15 39.35 -2.66 11.63
C VAL A 15 39.83 -3.68 10.61
N ILE A 16 40.12 -3.22 9.38
CA ILE A 16 40.69 -4.04 8.32
C ILE A 16 42.10 -3.52 8.03
N SER A 17 43.11 -4.32 8.31
CA SER A 17 44.49 -4.01 7.93
C SER A 17 44.67 -4.24 6.42
N THR A 18 45.06 -3.20 5.69
CA THR A 18 45.33 -3.26 4.24
C THR A 18 46.83 -3.17 3.96
N GLN A 19 47.25 -3.62 2.78
CA GLN A 19 48.59 -3.38 2.25
C GLN A 19 48.47 -2.69 0.89
N ALA A 20 49.49 -1.91 0.52
CA ALA A 20 49.51 -1.21 -0.77
C ALA A 20 49.21 -2.17 -1.92
N ASN A 21 48.32 -1.75 -2.82
CA ASN A 21 47.91 -2.52 -4.01
C ASN A 21 47.25 -3.89 -3.73
N THR A 22 46.77 -4.13 -2.50
CA THR A 22 46.04 -5.36 -2.17
C THR A 22 44.56 -5.04 -1.89
N PRO A 23 43.64 -5.33 -2.82
CA PRO A 23 42.21 -5.12 -2.60
C PRO A 23 41.71 -5.89 -1.37
N GLN A 24 40.81 -5.29 -0.60
CA GLN A 24 40.15 -5.92 0.54
C GLN A 24 38.63 -5.75 0.38
N ASN A 25 37.89 -6.84 0.57
CA ASN A 25 36.43 -6.83 0.51
C ASN A 25 35.86 -6.63 1.92
N LEU A 26 34.96 -5.65 2.07
CA LEU A 26 34.12 -5.50 3.25
C LEU A 26 32.70 -5.93 2.88
N GLU A 27 32.25 -7.03 3.47
CA GLU A 27 30.88 -7.51 3.34
C GLU A 27 30.11 -7.22 4.62
N MET A 28 28.94 -6.59 4.49
CA MET A 28 28.04 -6.26 5.59
C MET A 28 26.66 -6.87 5.31
N LEU A 29 26.18 -7.70 6.24
CA LEU A 29 24.81 -8.22 6.22
C LEU A 29 23.97 -7.43 7.21
N ILE A 30 22.94 -6.76 6.72
CA ILE A 30 21.95 -6.06 7.54
C ILE A 30 20.64 -6.84 7.44
N THR A 31 20.11 -7.24 8.60
CA THR A 31 18.80 -7.88 8.70
C THR A 31 17.85 -6.90 9.39
N PRO A 32 16.96 -6.21 8.64
CA PRO A 32 15.96 -5.34 9.22
C PRO A 32 15.05 -6.12 10.19
N VAL A 33 14.53 -5.43 11.20
CA VAL A 33 13.45 -5.98 12.03
C VAL A 33 12.22 -6.17 11.15
N ALA A 34 11.53 -7.31 11.30
CA ALA A 34 10.30 -7.57 10.57
C ALA A 34 9.26 -6.46 10.83
N ASN A 35 8.66 -5.94 9.76
CA ASN A 35 7.65 -4.88 9.78
C ASN A 35 8.13 -3.49 10.22
N GLU A 36 9.44 -3.23 10.24
CA GLU A 36 9.98 -1.87 10.30
C GLU A 36 10.36 -1.40 8.91
N TYR A 37 9.79 -0.26 8.49
CA TYR A 37 9.95 0.29 7.15
C TYR A 37 10.53 1.69 7.24
N GLY A 38 11.45 2.02 6.32
CA GLY A 38 12.15 3.28 6.35
C GLY A 38 13.34 3.32 5.41
N SER A 39 14.01 4.46 5.38
CA SER A 39 15.27 4.63 4.66
C SER A 39 16.39 4.87 5.64
N ILE A 40 17.50 4.14 5.49
CA ILE A 40 18.70 4.30 6.30
C ILE A 40 19.81 4.83 5.39
N THR A 41 20.42 5.94 5.76
CA THR A 41 21.61 6.44 5.07
C THR A 41 22.84 5.87 5.75
N MET A 42 23.70 5.20 4.99
CA MET A 42 25.00 4.76 5.45
C MET A 42 26.08 5.63 4.83
N THR A 43 26.90 6.24 5.68
CA THR A 43 28.02 7.10 5.26
C THR A 43 29.32 6.41 5.61
N ALA A 44 30.14 6.15 4.60
CA ALA A 44 31.50 5.70 4.77
C ALA A 44 32.44 6.91 4.69
N THR A 45 33.31 7.06 5.69
CA THR A 45 34.37 8.08 5.72
C THR A 45 35.72 7.40 5.60
N ILE A 46 36.52 7.81 4.62
CA ILE A 46 37.90 7.36 4.44
C ILE A 46 38.81 8.53 4.82
N THR A 47 39.63 8.35 5.86
CA THR A 47 40.56 9.37 6.34
C THR A 47 41.99 8.91 6.13
N ASP A 48 42.85 9.77 5.57
CA ASP A 48 44.29 9.51 5.47
C ASP A 48 45.05 9.87 6.76
N ASP A 49 46.34 9.50 6.83
CA ASP A 49 47.21 9.78 7.99
C ASP A 49 47.46 11.29 8.22
N PHE A 50 47.11 12.15 7.26
CA PHE A 50 47.17 13.61 7.37
C PHE A 50 45.84 14.21 7.86
N GLY A 51 44.81 13.37 8.08
CA GLY A 51 43.48 13.79 8.53
C GLY A 51 42.52 14.20 7.40
N ASN A 52 42.94 14.13 6.13
CA ASN A 52 42.04 14.43 5.01
C ASN A 52 41.01 13.32 4.87
N SER A 53 39.74 13.68 4.74
CA SER A 53 38.64 12.72 4.70
C SER A 53 37.82 12.83 3.43
N ASN A 54 37.47 11.71 2.83
CA ASN A 54 36.45 11.59 1.79
C ASN A 54 35.24 10.84 2.35
N GLN A 55 34.04 11.27 1.96
CA GLN A 55 32.80 10.61 2.33
C GLN A 55 32.04 10.14 1.10
N PHE A 56 31.47 8.95 1.20
CA PHE A 56 30.45 8.49 0.27
C PHE A 56 29.28 7.92 1.05
N SER A 57 28.07 8.17 0.55
CA SER A 57 26.85 7.70 1.19
C SER A 57 26.03 6.87 0.21
N PHE A 58 25.36 5.85 0.75
CA PHE A 58 24.33 5.12 0.03
C PHE A 58 23.12 4.89 0.94
N ILE A 59 21.94 4.82 0.34
CA ILE A 59 20.68 4.71 1.06
C ILE A 59 20.16 3.28 0.89
N ILE A 60 19.84 2.64 2.01
CA ILE A 60 19.08 1.40 2.04
C ILE A 60 17.62 1.74 2.25
N HIS A 61 16.77 1.35 1.30
CA HIS A 61 15.33 1.46 1.44
C HIS A 61 14.75 0.13 1.89
N CYS A 62 14.06 0.12 3.03
CA CYS A 62 13.22 -0.98 3.47
C CYS A 62 11.76 -0.54 3.29
N TYR A 63 11.13 -1.00 2.22
CA TYR A 63 9.73 -0.69 1.93
C TYR A 63 8.81 -1.76 2.48
N ILE A 64 7.57 -1.35 2.78
CA ILE A 64 6.46 -2.28 2.90
C ILE A 64 6.40 -3.08 1.60
N PRO A 65 6.41 -4.42 1.62
CA PRO A 65 6.20 -5.19 0.40
C PRO A 65 4.84 -4.79 -0.16
N ILE A 66 4.83 -4.30 -1.40
CA ILE A 66 3.57 -4.05 -2.11
C ILE A 66 2.97 -5.43 -2.38
N ILE A 67 1.95 -5.79 -1.60
CA ILE A 67 1.15 -6.98 -1.84
C ILE A 67 -0.06 -6.52 -2.65
N GLU A 68 -0.11 -6.93 -3.91
CA GLU A 68 -1.29 -6.69 -4.74
C GLU A 68 -2.45 -7.52 -4.20
N THR A 69 -3.50 -6.84 -3.76
CA THR A 69 -4.77 -7.46 -3.39
C THR A 69 -5.75 -7.23 -4.51
N GLU A 70 -6.06 -8.28 -5.26
CA GLU A 70 -7.14 -8.26 -6.23
C GLU A 70 -8.50 -8.36 -5.52
N LEU A 71 -9.37 -7.40 -5.81
CA LEU A 71 -10.77 -7.39 -5.39
C LEU A 71 -11.64 -7.79 -6.58
N ASN A 72 -12.45 -8.81 -6.38
CA ASN A 72 -13.39 -9.33 -7.38
C ASN A 72 -14.82 -9.03 -6.95
N ASP A 73 -15.74 -9.12 -7.92
CA ASP A 73 -17.17 -9.11 -7.64
C ASP A 73 -17.49 -10.16 -6.55
N PRO A 74 -18.17 -9.78 -5.45
CA PRO A 74 -18.45 -10.70 -4.34
C PRO A 74 -19.23 -11.95 -4.76
N ASP A 75 -20.06 -11.83 -5.79
CA ASP A 75 -20.91 -12.91 -6.30
C ASP A 75 -20.27 -13.61 -7.53
N GLY A 76 -19.10 -13.15 -7.98
CA GLY A 76 -18.33 -13.77 -9.07
C GLY A 76 -18.91 -13.56 -10.47
N TYR A 77 -19.86 -12.64 -10.64
CA TYR A 77 -20.53 -12.40 -11.92
C TYR A 77 -19.87 -11.27 -12.72
N GLN A 78 -19.37 -11.57 -13.92
CA GLN A 78 -18.73 -10.55 -14.76
C GLN A 78 -19.70 -9.48 -15.28
N ASN A 79 -20.98 -9.83 -15.45
CA ASN A 79 -22.00 -8.88 -15.89
C ASN A 79 -22.40 -7.87 -14.80
N HIS A 80 -21.91 -8.01 -13.56
CA HIS A 80 -22.09 -7.00 -12.52
C HIS A 80 -21.28 -5.73 -12.76
N LEU A 81 -20.32 -5.78 -13.70
CA LEU A 81 -19.46 -4.65 -14.03
C LEU A 81 -18.76 -4.10 -12.77
N PHE A 82 -18.32 -4.99 -11.89
CA PHE A 82 -17.53 -4.63 -10.73
C PHE A 82 -16.28 -3.85 -11.17
N GLY A 83 -15.98 -2.75 -10.47
CA GLY A 83 -14.88 -1.86 -10.86
C GLY A 83 -15.27 -0.83 -11.92
N THR A 84 -16.56 -0.58 -12.17
CA THR A 84 -16.98 0.50 -13.10
C THR A 84 -16.51 1.87 -12.62
N SER A 85 -16.45 2.07 -11.30
CA SER A 85 -15.89 3.25 -10.64
C SER A 85 -15.16 2.83 -9.37
N VAL A 86 -14.08 3.53 -9.01
CA VAL A 86 -13.27 3.25 -7.82
C VAL A 86 -12.91 4.57 -7.14
N SER A 87 -13.09 4.61 -5.82
CA SER A 87 -12.63 5.71 -4.97
C SER A 87 -11.91 5.18 -3.76
N VAL A 88 -10.82 5.83 -3.38
CA VAL A 88 -9.96 5.41 -2.27
C VAL A 88 -9.73 6.61 -1.37
N ASP A 89 -9.91 6.39 -0.07
CA ASP A 89 -9.54 7.36 0.95
C ASP A 89 -8.92 6.65 2.15
N GLY A 90 -7.64 6.93 2.40
CA GLY A 90 -6.84 6.23 3.39
C GLY A 90 -6.83 4.73 3.13
N ASN A 91 -7.46 3.97 4.02
CA ASN A 91 -7.54 2.52 3.95
C ASN A 91 -8.94 2.03 3.52
N LEU A 92 -9.87 2.92 3.21
CA LEU A 92 -11.21 2.57 2.72
C LEU A 92 -11.21 2.64 1.19
N VAL A 93 -11.77 1.62 0.56
CA VAL A 93 -11.92 1.52 -0.90
C VAL A 93 -13.40 1.33 -1.20
N ALA A 94 -13.96 2.15 -2.07
CA ALA A 94 -15.32 2.02 -2.55
C ALA A 94 -15.31 1.69 -4.05
N ILE A 95 -16.06 0.67 -4.44
CA ILE A 95 -16.07 0.12 -5.80
C ILE A 95 -17.51 0.04 -6.30
N GLY A 96 -17.78 0.69 -7.43
CA GLY A 96 -19.09 0.65 -8.09
C GLY A 96 -19.25 -0.57 -9.00
N SER A 97 -20.42 -1.20 -8.91
CA SER A 97 -20.87 -2.34 -9.71
C SER A 97 -22.22 -2.04 -10.33
N ARG A 98 -22.27 -1.25 -11.42
CA ARG A 98 -23.55 -0.79 -12.01
C ARG A 98 -24.41 -1.92 -12.59
N GLY A 99 -23.81 -3.07 -12.87
CA GLY A 99 -24.46 -4.27 -13.40
C GLY A 99 -25.04 -5.17 -12.31
N TYR A 100 -24.82 -4.87 -11.02
CA TYR A 100 -25.20 -5.73 -9.91
C TYR A 100 -26.68 -6.06 -9.90
N THR A 101 -27.01 -7.33 -9.68
CA THR A 101 -28.40 -7.81 -9.61
C THR A 101 -28.79 -8.24 -8.19
N ASP A 102 -30.03 -7.98 -7.80
CA ASP A 102 -30.59 -8.50 -6.54
C ASP A 102 -30.86 -10.02 -6.59
N MET A 103 -31.31 -10.59 -5.47
CA MET A 103 -31.66 -12.02 -5.36
C MET A 103 -32.78 -12.48 -6.31
N ASN A 104 -33.52 -11.55 -6.91
CA ASN A 104 -34.59 -11.83 -7.88
C ASN A 104 -34.11 -11.66 -9.33
N GLY A 105 -32.83 -11.31 -9.55
CA GLY A 105 -32.24 -11.07 -10.86
C GLY A 105 -32.51 -9.67 -11.43
N ASN A 106 -33.05 -8.74 -10.64
CA ASN A 106 -33.24 -7.36 -11.11
C ASN A 106 -31.94 -6.59 -11.01
N GLN A 107 -31.59 -5.87 -12.08
CA GLN A 107 -30.43 -4.99 -12.05
C GLN A 107 -30.71 -3.78 -11.16
N VAL A 108 -29.94 -3.63 -10.08
CA VAL A 108 -30.07 -2.54 -9.10
C VAL A 108 -28.81 -1.69 -9.02
N GLY A 109 -27.67 -2.26 -9.42
CA GLY A 109 -26.36 -1.67 -9.17
C GLY A 109 -26.00 -1.70 -7.68
N ALA A 110 -24.70 -1.67 -7.39
CA ALA A 110 -24.21 -1.68 -6.02
C ALA A 110 -22.94 -0.83 -5.88
N VAL A 111 -22.64 -0.44 -4.65
CA VAL A 111 -21.31 0.07 -4.26
C VAL A 111 -20.80 -0.76 -3.10
N HIS A 112 -19.62 -1.35 -3.28
CA HIS A 112 -18.96 -2.26 -2.34
C HIS A 112 -17.84 -1.53 -1.62
N PHE A 113 -17.79 -1.64 -0.30
CA PHE A 113 -16.74 -1.05 0.53
C PHE A 113 -15.77 -2.12 1.02
N TYR A 114 -14.48 -1.81 0.99
CA TYR A 114 -13.39 -2.69 1.44
C TYR A 114 -12.41 -1.91 2.29
N GLN A 115 -11.77 -2.61 3.23
CA GLN A 115 -10.59 -2.12 3.91
C GLN A 115 -9.36 -2.61 3.12
N GLY A 116 -8.43 -1.74 2.72
CA GLY A 116 -7.36 -2.00 1.75
C GLY A 116 -6.42 -3.17 2.06
N ASN A 117 -6.47 -3.73 3.28
CA ASN A 117 -5.70 -4.91 3.70
C ASN A 117 -6.53 -6.20 3.77
N THR A 118 -7.81 -6.17 3.40
CA THR A 118 -8.73 -7.31 3.49
C THR A 118 -9.50 -7.50 2.19
N LYS A 119 -9.66 -8.76 1.77
CA LYS A 119 -10.53 -9.12 0.63
C LYS A 119 -12.02 -9.14 1.00
N ASP A 120 -12.32 -9.07 2.30
CA ASP A 120 -13.68 -9.14 2.79
C ASP A 120 -14.41 -7.83 2.49
N ASN A 121 -15.55 -7.93 1.82
CA ASN A 121 -16.45 -6.80 1.67
C ASN A 121 -16.95 -6.39 3.05
N LEU A 122 -16.73 -5.13 3.43
CA LEU A 122 -17.16 -4.60 4.71
C LEU A 122 -18.68 -4.47 4.75
N PHE A 123 -19.25 -3.89 3.69
CA PHE A 123 -20.68 -3.86 3.39
C PHE A 123 -20.90 -3.40 1.94
N ALA A 124 -22.13 -3.55 1.45
CA ALA A 124 -22.58 -3.02 0.17
C ALA A 124 -23.79 -2.09 0.36
N LEU A 125 -23.82 -0.99 -0.38
CA LEU A 125 -25.01 -0.17 -0.53
C LEU A 125 -25.76 -0.61 -1.79
N LEU A 126 -27.07 -0.83 -1.64
CA LEU A 126 -27.97 -1.25 -2.70
C LEU A 126 -29.01 -0.15 -2.95
N ASN A 127 -29.44 0.00 -4.21
CA ASN A 127 -30.53 0.92 -4.50
C ASN A 127 -31.86 0.32 -4.04
N SER A 128 -32.61 1.04 -3.22
CA SER A 128 -33.98 0.66 -2.86
C SER A 128 -34.97 0.85 -4.02
N ASN A 129 -34.59 1.60 -5.06
CA ASN A 129 -35.39 1.78 -6.28
C ASN A 129 -34.78 0.99 -7.45
N THR A 130 -35.45 -0.10 -7.84
CA THR A 130 -35.03 -0.99 -8.93
C THR A 130 -35.05 -0.36 -10.33
N GLN A 131 -35.62 0.84 -10.49
CA GLN A 131 -35.61 1.57 -11.76
C GLN A 131 -34.39 2.48 -11.91
N THR A 132 -33.57 2.63 -10.87
CA THR A 132 -32.41 3.53 -10.85
C THR A 132 -31.17 2.72 -10.50
N LEU A 133 -30.18 2.71 -11.38
CA LEU A 133 -28.95 1.94 -11.19
C LEU A 133 -27.90 2.78 -10.47
N MET A 134 -27.33 2.29 -9.37
CA MET A 134 -26.22 2.97 -8.67
C MET A 134 -24.83 2.44 -9.06
N GLY A 135 -23.77 3.11 -8.60
CA GLY A 135 -22.38 2.67 -8.84
C GLY A 135 -21.80 3.12 -10.18
N TYR A 136 -22.40 4.14 -10.82
CA TYR A 136 -21.85 4.75 -12.04
C TYR A 136 -20.59 5.57 -11.74
N ASP A 137 -20.63 6.34 -10.67
CA ASP A 137 -19.51 7.10 -10.14
C ASP A 137 -19.62 7.10 -8.61
N VAL A 138 -18.48 6.99 -7.95
CA VAL A 138 -18.38 6.87 -6.50
C VAL A 138 -17.27 7.78 -6.02
N THR A 139 -17.54 8.56 -4.98
CA THR A 139 -16.52 9.30 -4.23
C THR A 139 -16.74 9.13 -2.74
N ILE A 140 -15.65 8.90 -2.03
CA ILE A 140 -15.61 8.83 -0.57
C ILE A 140 -14.71 9.94 -0.02
N SER A 141 -15.09 10.48 1.13
CA SER A 141 -14.31 11.45 1.89
C SER A 141 -14.24 11.02 3.36
N LYS A 142 -13.13 11.33 4.04
CA LYS A 142 -12.91 11.15 5.48
C LYS A 142 -13.95 11.84 6.36
N ASP A 143 -14.68 12.81 5.81
CA ASP A 143 -15.76 13.51 6.50
C ASP A 143 -17.09 12.74 6.45
N ASP A 144 -17.01 11.40 6.50
CA ASP A 144 -18.13 10.45 6.53
C ASP A 144 -19.15 10.57 5.39
N ALA A 145 -18.75 11.20 4.28
CA ALA A 145 -19.61 11.43 3.12
C ALA A 145 -19.24 10.50 1.96
N VAL A 146 -20.23 9.74 1.48
CA VAL A 146 -20.16 8.98 0.22
C VAL A 146 -21.13 9.61 -0.76
N ALA A 147 -20.63 10.10 -1.89
CA ALA A 147 -21.50 10.46 -3.01
C ALA A 147 -21.48 9.35 -4.07
N ILE A 148 -22.67 8.86 -4.40
CA ILE A 148 -22.89 7.80 -5.39
C ILE A 148 -23.79 8.37 -6.48
N SER A 149 -23.29 8.39 -7.72
CA SER A 149 -24.14 8.70 -8.86
C SER A 149 -24.89 7.45 -9.32
N ALA A 150 -26.13 7.69 -9.70
CA ALA A 150 -27.02 6.72 -10.31
C ALA A 150 -27.47 7.21 -11.68
N SER A 151 -28.04 6.31 -12.48
CA SER A 151 -28.43 6.58 -13.87
C SER A 151 -29.30 7.82 -14.07
N SER A 152 -30.06 8.23 -13.06
CA SER A 152 -30.98 9.38 -13.09
C SER A 152 -30.90 10.31 -11.87
N SER A 153 -30.02 10.02 -10.90
CA SER A 153 -30.02 10.69 -9.58
C SER A 153 -28.63 10.69 -8.95
N LYS A 154 -28.40 11.56 -7.95
CA LYS A 154 -27.18 11.54 -7.12
C LYS A 154 -27.58 11.36 -5.67
N TYR A 155 -26.92 10.45 -4.96
CA TYR A 155 -27.15 10.16 -3.56
C TYR A 155 -25.93 10.59 -2.75
N ILE A 156 -26.16 11.25 -1.62
CA ILE A 156 -25.13 11.54 -0.62
C ILE A 156 -25.52 10.80 0.65
N TYR A 157 -24.64 9.94 1.13
CA TYR A 157 -24.76 9.25 2.41
C TYR A 157 -23.76 9.91 3.36
N ALA A 158 -24.25 10.47 4.46
CA ALA A 158 -23.43 11.01 5.54
C ALA A 158 -23.62 10.11 6.77
N TYR A 159 -22.53 9.69 7.41
CA TYR A 159 -22.55 8.87 8.63
C TYR A 159 -22.08 9.66 9.86
#